data_AF-A0A9P7GGA3-F1
#
_entry.id   AF-A0A9P7GGA3-F1
#
_cell.length_a   1.000
_cell.length_b   1.000
_cell.length_c   1.000
_cell.angle_alpha   90.00
_cell.angle_beta   90.00
_cell.angle_gamma   90.00
#
_symmetry.space_group_name_H-M   'P 1'
#
loop_
_entity.id
_entity.type
_entity.pdbx_description
1 polymer ?
#
loop_
_entity_poly.entity_id
_entity_poly.type
_entity_poly.pdbx_seq_one_letter_code
_entity_poly.pdbx_strand_id
1 'polypeptide(L)'
;MLPKDLKVIMDYLDSKETVESMDLTRRLYFKAFATTAFTLWTRNNELINLQFKDVSPGVSMSGQPHIEFHLIFRKTNKDPRKGQAYRIPPDLAHPEIDCFTHMSEWLNHLQSLLGRPLDGGDFIFPGIASTGKLKFGEPTSRSGFESLMDDIVDGSGVLKGRNGKFTTHCFRRGGAQYRFMWAPRLWSLKAVKWWGGWSSKDQVGTIMCYLLDELTAYEEGFSDILMDDQSGDRHESFMGISAMSSPLSKGDLLLLEANIVQRLQQIFLASQPLAPVQVLVAPNTCVLCY
;
A
#
# COMPACT_ATOMS: atom_id res chain seq x y z
N MET A 1 -2.72 2.07 -3.77
CA MET A 1 -1.25 2.01 -3.74
C MET A 1 -0.88 1.95 -2.27
N LEU A 2 -0.24 0.89 -1.81
CA LEU A 2 0.17 0.70 -0.41
C LEU A 2 1.66 0.99 -0.23
N PRO A 3 2.19 1.04 1.01
CA PRO A 3 3.62 1.25 1.25
C PRO A 3 4.50 0.28 0.45
N LYS A 4 4.11 -0.99 0.33
CA LYS A 4 4.85 -1.96 -0.50
C LYS A 4 4.96 -1.59 -1.98
N ASP A 5 3.93 -0.93 -2.54
CA ASP A 5 3.97 -0.47 -3.93
C ASP A 5 4.88 0.75 -4.06
N LEU A 6 4.79 1.68 -3.09
CA LEU A 6 5.71 2.82 -3.01
C LEU A 6 7.15 2.37 -2.82
N LYS A 7 7.39 1.30 -2.06
CA LYS A 7 8.72 0.73 -1.87
C LYS A 7 9.34 0.28 -3.18
N VAL A 8 8.60 -0.47 -4.01
CA VAL A 8 9.07 -0.87 -5.35
C VAL A 8 9.43 0.36 -6.19
N ILE A 9 8.61 1.41 -6.14
CA ILE A 9 8.85 2.66 -6.88
C ILE A 9 10.09 3.39 -6.33
N MET A 10 10.25 3.51 -5.01
CA MET A 10 11.41 4.18 -4.41
C MET A 10 12.71 3.43 -4.69
N ASP A 11 12.69 2.10 -4.56
CA ASP A 11 13.84 1.24 -4.86
C ASP A 11 14.23 1.36 -6.36
N TYR A 12 13.25 1.46 -7.26
CA TYR A 12 13.50 1.77 -8.67
C TYR A 12 14.14 3.14 -8.88
N LEU A 13 13.64 4.19 -8.21
CA LEU A 13 14.18 5.56 -8.31
C LEU A 13 15.61 5.69 -7.76
N ASP A 14 16.02 4.81 -6.87
CA ASP A 14 17.38 4.77 -6.31
C ASP A 14 18.28 3.71 -6.96
N SER A 15 17.75 2.94 -7.90
CA SER A 15 18.53 1.97 -8.66
C SER A 15 19.58 2.68 -9.53
N LYS A 16 20.71 1.99 -9.76
CA LYS A 16 21.81 2.54 -10.58
C LYS A 16 21.34 2.91 -11.98
N GLU A 17 20.53 2.05 -12.59
CA GLU A 17 19.96 2.26 -13.93
C GLU A 17 19.12 3.54 -14.01
N THR A 18 18.26 3.79 -13.01
CA THR A 18 17.44 5.00 -12.97
C THR A 18 18.26 6.24 -12.63
N VAL A 19 19.27 6.13 -11.77
CA VAL A 19 20.17 7.25 -11.46
C VAL A 19 20.96 7.68 -12.69
N GLU A 20 21.31 6.75 -13.58
CA GLU A 20 22.01 7.04 -14.84
C GLU A 20 21.09 7.61 -15.93
N SER A 21 19.82 7.21 -15.95
CA SER A 21 18.86 7.59 -17.00
C SER A 21 17.93 8.75 -16.64
N MET A 22 17.68 9.01 -15.36
CA MET A 22 16.77 10.05 -14.86
C MET A 22 17.48 11.05 -13.94
N ASP A 23 17.33 12.33 -14.26
CA ASP A 23 17.95 13.40 -13.49
C ASP A 23 17.48 13.43 -12.02
N LEU A 24 18.35 13.94 -11.14
CA LEU A 24 18.09 14.05 -9.70
C LEU A 24 16.82 14.86 -9.40
N THR A 25 16.52 15.89 -10.20
CA THR A 25 15.37 16.78 -9.98
C THR A 25 14.07 16.00 -10.11
N ARG A 26 13.89 15.23 -11.19
CA ARG A 26 12.68 14.42 -11.40
C ARG A 26 12.50 13.38 -10.30
N ARG A 27 13.58 12.74 -9.86
CA ARG A 27 13.55 11.71 -8.81
C ARG A 27 13.15 12.29 -7.46
N LEU A 28 13.80 13.36 -7.00
CA LEU A 28 13.47 14.02 -5.73
C LEU A 28 12.07 14.65 -5.77
N TYR A 29 11.69 15.26 -6.90
CA TYR A 29 10.35 15.81 -7.10
C TYR A 29 9.28 14.74 -6.91
N PHE A 30 9.42 13.60 -7.59
CA PHE A 30 8.44 12.52 -7.49
C PHE A 30 8.36 11.97 -6.06
N LYS A 31 9.51 11.70 -5.43
CA LYS A 31 9.58 11.19 -4.05
C LYS A 31 8.86 12.09 -3.07
N ALA A 32 9.17 13.39 -3.09
CA ALA A 32 8.53 14.38 -2.23
C ALA A 32 7.03 14.49 -2.50
N PHE A 33 6.61 14.49 -3.78
CA PHE A 33 5.20 14.58 -4.13
C PHE A 33 4.42 13.35 -3.68
N ALA A 34 4.90 12.15 -4.01
CA ALA A 34 4.24 10.88 -3.72
C ALA A 34 4.08 10.66 -2.22
N THR A 35 5.15 10.84 -1.44
CA THR A 35 5.11 10.66 0.03
C THR A 35 4.26 11.72 0.73
N THR A 36 4.26 12.96 0.23
CA THR A 36 3.39 14.03 0.77
C THR A 36 1.92 13.76 0.45
N ALA A 37 1.61 13.35 -0.78
CA ALA A 37 0.25 12.96 -1.17
C ALA A 37 -0.27 11.76 -0.36
N PHE A 38 0.59 10.76 -0.16
CA PHE A 38 0.29 9.57 0.63
C PHE A 38 0.13 9.87 2.12
N THR A 39 0.92 10.78 2.68
CA THR A 39 0.90 11.09 4.12
C THR A 39 -0.24 12.05 4.47
N LEU A 40 -0.43 13.10 3.69
CA LEU A 40 -1.44 14.14 3.97
C LEU A 40 -2.81 13.85 3.35
N TRP A 41 -2.91 12.82 2.51
CA TRP A 41 -4.13 12.47 1.78
C TRP A 41 -4.64 13.65 0.95
N THR A 42 -3.70 14.41 0.36
CA THR A 42 -4.03 15.57 -0.46
C THR A 42 -4.69 15.12 -1.75
N ARG A 43 -5.61 15.95 -2.25
CA ARG A 43 -6.00 15.86 -3.65
C ARG A 43 -4.88 16.45 -4.49
N ASN A 44 -4.78 16.04 -5.74
CA ASN A 44 -3.79 16.60 -6.67
C ASN A 44 -3.82 18.14 -6.68
N ASN A 45 -5.00 18.73 -6.82
CA ASN A 45 -5.15 20.20 -6.85
C ASN A 45 -4.73 20.88 -5.53
N GLU A 46 -4.74 20.19 -4.39
CA GLU A 46 -4.27 20.74 -3.12
C GLU A 46 -2.73 20.77 -3.10
N LEU A 47 -2.09 19.72 -3.62
CA LEU A 47 -0.62 19.58 -3.56
C LEU A 47 0.10 20.40 -4.64
N ILE A 48 -0.43 20.46 -5.87
CA ILE A 48 0.19 21.22 -6.96
C ILE A 48 0.22 22.74 -6.70
N ASN A 49 -0.69 23.23 -5.86
CA ASN A 49 -0.79 24.65 -5.49
C ASN A 49 -0.09 24.98 -4.17
N LEU A 50 0.61 24.02 -3.57
CA LEU A 50 1.29 24.21 -2.29
C LEU A 50 2.46 25.19 -2.47
N GLN A 51 2.48 26.24 -1.66
CA GLN A 51 3.55 27.25 -1.68
C GLN A 51 4.41 27.14 -0.42
N PHE A 52 5.62 27.71 -0.46
CA PHE A 52 6.54 27.64 0.66
C PHE A 52 5.98 28.29 1.93
N LYS A 53 5.14 29.32 1.83
CA LYS A 53 4.43 29.89 3.01
C LYS A 53 3.54 28.89 3.75
N ASP A 54 3.11 27.83 3.06
CA ASP A 54 2.25 26.78 3.61
C ASP A 54 3.06 25.66 4.27
N VAL A 55 4.39 25.74 4.27
CA VAL A 55 5.29 24.72 4.81
C VAL A 55 6.33 25.37 5.71
N SER A 56 6.49 24.85 6.91
CA SER A 56 7.49 25.37 7.85
C SER A 56 8.18 24.25 8.62
N PRO A 57 9.50 24.33 8.84
CA PRO A 57 10.18 23.43 9.76
C PRO A 57 9.77 23.76 11.21
N GLY A 58 9.62 22.73 12.03
CA GLY A 58 9.27 22.85 13.44
C GLY A 58 9.97 21.81 14.30
N VAL A 59 9.97 22.06 15.61
CA VAL A 59 10.50 21.13 16.61
C VAL A 59 9.44 20.96 17.69
N SER A 60 9.13 19.71 18.07
CA SER A 60 8.17 19.43 19.13
C SER A 60 8.74 19.78 20.50
N MET A 61 7.90 19.81 21.54
CA MET A 61 8.37 20.00 22.92
C MET A 61 9.37 18.91 23.37
N SER A 62 9.33 17.73 22.76
CA SER A 62 10.27 16.63 23.03
C SER A 62 11.55 16.71 22.18
N GLY A 63 11.77 17.80 21.44
CA GLY A 63 12.92 17.96 20.55
C GLY A 63 12.80 17.24 19.22
N GLN A 64 11.63 16.66 18.87
CA GLN A 64 11.48 15.94 17.61
C GLN A 64 11.27 16.92 16.44
N PRO A 65 12.12 16.88 15.39
CA PRO A 65 11.91 17.70 14.22
C PRO A 65 10.65 17.24 13.48
N HIS A 66 9.97 18.19 12.83
CA HIS A 66 8.84 17.92 11.96
C HIS A 66 8.71 19.00 10.90
N ILE A 67 8.01 18.69 9.81
CA ILE A 67 7.53 19.69 8.86
C ILE A 67 6.06 19.94 9.18
N GLU A 68 5.70 21.20 9.39
CA GLU A 68 4.31 21.63 9.51
C GLU A 68 3.78 22.07 8.14
N PHE A 69 2.73 21.40 7.68
CA PHE A 69 1.99 21.74 6.46
C PHE A 69 0.67 22.41 6.82
N HIS A 70 0.40 23.59 6.26
CA HIS A 70 -0.83 24.33 6.45
C HIS A 70 -1.72 24.23 5.20
N LEU A 71 -2.78 23.43 5.26
CA LEU A 71 -3.67 23.20 4.11
C LEU A 71 -5.00 23.92 4.29
N ILE A 72 -5.27 24.93 3.44
CA ILE A 72 -6.43 25.82 3.54
C ILE A 72 -7.69 25.28 2.84
N PHE A 73 -7.53 24.57 1.70
CA PHE A 73 -8.67 24.13 0.86
C PHE A 73 -8.93 22.62 0.94
N ARG A 74 -9.15 22.09 2.15
CA ARG A 74 -9.33 20.65 2.35
C ARG A 74 -10.72 20.17 1.95
N LYS A 75 -10.76 19.29 0.94
CA LYS A 75 -11.91 18.48 0.50
C LYS A 75 -13.22 19.25 0.22
N THR A 76 -14.06 19.46 1.23
CA THR A 76 -15.37 20.15 1.13
C THR A 76 -15.32 21.55 1.72
N ASN A 77 -14.24 21.88 2.42
CA ASN A 77 -14.01 23.19 2.97
C ASN A 77 -13.44 24.13 1.89
N LYS A 78 -14.28 25.06 1.45
CA LYS A 78 -13.90 26.14 0.53
C LYS A 78 -13.63 27.46 1.25
N ASP A 79 -13.65 27.47 2.58
CA ASP A 79 -13.41 28.66 3.37
C ASP A 79 -11.91 28.92 3.50
N PRO A 80 -11.37 30.00 2.90
CA PRO A 80 -9.95 30.31 2.94
C PRO A 80 -9.45 30.65 4.36
N ARG A 81 -10.34 30.83 5.34
CA ARG A 81 -9.99 31.11 6.74
C ARG A 81 -9.84 29.85 7.58
N LYS A 82 -10.17 28.68 7.02
CA LYS A 82 -10.19 27.41 7.75
C LYS A 82 -9.13 26.46 7.17
N GLY A 83 -7.89 26.67 7.59
CA GLY A 83 -6.81 25.73 7.35
C GLY A 83 -6.65 24.67 8.44
N GLN A 84 -6.03 23.55 8.08
CA GLN A 84 -5.58 22.53 9.01
C GLN A 84 -4.05 22.46 8.96
N ALA A 85 -3.43 22.44 10.13
CA ALA A 85 -2.00 22.23 10.29
C ALA A 85 -1.71 20.74 10.52
N TYR A 86 -0.74 20.21 9.79
CA TYR A 86 -0.30 18.82 9.87
C TYR A 86 1.18 18.80 10.21
N ARG A 87 1.53 18.19 11.35
CA ARG A 87 2.92 18.07 11.79
C ARG A 87 3.43 16.68 11.46
N ILE A 88 4.38 16.60 10.55
CA ILE A 88 4.91 15.35 10.01
C ILE A 88 6.35 15.16 10.50
N PRO A 89 6.60 14.22 11.43
CA PRO A 89 7.95 13.88 11.87
C PRO A 89 8.64 12.95 10.86
N PRO A 90 9.96 12.73 10.99
CA PRO A 90 10.69 11.68 10.27
C PRO A 90 10.10 10.29 10.54
N ASP A 91 10.01 9.47 9.50
CA ASP A 91 9.63 8.05 9.56
C ASP A 91 10.73 7.16 8.97
N LEU A 92 11.88 7.14 9.64
CA LEU A 92 13.09 6.42 9.17
C LEU A 92 12.90 4.91 9.05
N ALA A 93 11.88 4.36 9.73
CA ALA A 93 11.55 2.94 9.65
C ALA A 93 10.82 2.58 8.34
N HIS A 94 10.17 3.56 7.70
CA HIS A 94 9.39 3.39 6.49
C HIS A 94 9.81 4.44 5.44
N PRO A 95 11.04 4.37 4.92
CA PRO A 95 11.58 5.37 3.99
C PRO A 95 10.73 5.52 2.72
N GLU A 96 9.97 4.50 2.32
CA GLU A 96 9.06 4.54 1.18
C GLU A 96 7.86 5.50 1.35
N ILE A 97 7.53 5.86 2.59
CA ILE A 97 6.44 6.79 2.94
C ILE A 97 6.92 7.97 3.81
N ASP A 98 8.24 8.13 4.01
CA ASP A 98 8.84 9.17 4.83
C ASP A 98 8.76 10.57 4.16
N CYS A 99 7.61 11.21 4.31
CA CYS A 99 7.35 12.55 3.78
C CYS A 99 8.35 13.59 4.30
N PHE A 100 8.81 13.49 5.56
CA PHE A 100 9.72 14.47 6.13
C PHE A 100 11.06 14.49 5.39
N THR A 101 11.67 13.31 5.22
CA THR A 101 12.99 13.18 4.61
C THR A 101 12.95 13.59 3.15
N HIS A 102 12.01 13.04 2.37
CA HIS A 102 11.89 13.33 0.93
C HIS A 102 11.54 14.81 0.66
N MET A 103 10.65 15.40 1.46
CA MET A 103 10.34 16.83 1.33
C MET A 103 11.55 17.70 1.70
N SER A 104 12.29 17.35 2.75
CA SER A 104 13.49 18.11 3.14
C SER A 104 14.57 18.08 2.06
N GLU A 105 14.84 16.91 1.49
CA GLU A 105 15.79 16.76 0.38
C GLU A 105 15.35 17.55 -0.85
N TRP A 106 14.05 17.50 -1.17
CA TRP A 106 13.49 18.25 -2.28
C TRP A 106 13.58 19.76 -2.08
N LEU A 107 13.23 20.28 -0.91
CA LEU A 107 13.33 21.72 -0.62
C LEU A 107 14.78 22.22 -0.68
N ASN A 108 15.74 21.43 -0.19
CA ASN A 108 17.16 21.74 -0.30
C ASN A 108 17.62 21.77 -1.76
N HIS A 109 17.22 20.79 -2.56
CA HIS A 109 17.52 20.74 -3.99
C HIS A 109 16.88 21.91 -4.75
N LEU A 110 15.61 22.23 -4.44
CA LEU A 110 14.88 23.32 -5.05
C LEU A 110 15.54 24.68 -4.77
N GLN A 111 15.99 24.92 -3.53
CA GLN A 111 16.77 26.12 -3.19
C GLN A 111 18.09 26.19 -3.96
N SER A 112 18.79 25.06 -4.10
CA SER A 112 20.02 24.98 -4.88
C SER A 112 19.79 25.31 -6.36
N LEU A 113 18.67 24.87 -6.94
CA LEU A 113 18.31 25.17 -8.32
C LEU A 113 17.92 26.64 -8.53
N LEU A 114 17.24 27.25 -7.54
CA LEU A 114 16.86 28.66 -7.57
C LEU A 114 18.05 29.61 -7.36
N GLY A 115 19.13 29.13 -6.71
CA GLY A 115 20.29 29.96 -6.35
C GLY A 115 19.96 31.02 -5.29
N ARG A 116 18.82 30.89 -4.60
CA ARG A 116 18.37 31.77 -3.52
C ARG A 116 17.53 31.00 -2.50
N PRO A 117 17.36 31.51 -1.27
CA PRO A 117 16.37 30.99 -0.35
C PRO A 117 14.96 30.99 -0.94
N LEU A 118 14.14 30.03 -0.53
CA LEU A 118 12.72 29.99 -0.91
C LEU A 118 11.97 31.16 -0.26
N ASP A 119 11.12 31.81 -1.05
CA ASP A 119 10.19 32.84 -0.60
C ASP A 119 8.78 32.27 -0.47
N GLY A 120 7.94 32.88 0.36
CA GLY A 120 6.60 32.37 0.67
C GLY A 120 5.69 32.19 -0.54
N GLY A 121 5.92 32.93 -1.63
CA GLY A 121 5.17 32.81 -2.89
C GLY A 121 5.65 31.69 -3.81
N ASP A 122 6.80 31.06 -3.55
CA ASP A 122 7.34 30.01 -4.39
C ASP A 122 6.51 28.74 -4.29
N PHE A 123 6.16 28.16 -5.44
CA PHE A 123 5.54 26.84 -5.49
C PHE A 123 6.55 25.77 -5.07
N ILE A 124 6.13 24.89 -4.16
CA ILE A 124 6.95 23.75 -3.73
C ILE A 124 7.08 22.74 -4.87
N PHE A 125 6.07 22.65 -5.73
CA PHE A 125 6.07 21.79 -6.90
C PHE A 125 5.89 22.63 -8.18
N PRO A 126 6.97 23.28 -8.66
CA PRO A 126 6.93 24.07 -9.89
C PRO A 126 6.59 23.23 -11.11
N GLY A 127 6.08 23.86 -12.16
CA GLY A 127 5.74 23.17 -13.39
C GLY A 127 6.93 22.46 -14.04
N ILE A 128 6.69 21.27 -14.59
CA ILE A 128 7.71 20.52 -15.33
C ILE A 128 7.50 20.78 -16.83
N ALA A 129 8.50 21.35 -17.50
CA ALA A 129 8.49 21.51 -18.96
C ALA A 129 8.71 20.15 -19.65
N SER A 130 8.35 20.05 -20.94
CA SER A 130 8.63 18.87 -21.75
C SER A 130 10.12 18.51 -21.85
N THR A 131 11.00 19.49 -21.59
CA THR A 131 12.46 19.31 -21.53
C THR A 131 12.95 18.77 -20.18
N GLY A 132 12.06 18.50 -19.22
CA GLY A 132 12.39 18.10 -17.85
C GLY A 132 12.80 19.26 -16.93
N LYS A 133 12.93 20.49 -17.46
CA LYS A 133 13.27 21.67 -16.67
C LYS A 133 12.09 22.18 -15.86
N LEU A 134 12.36 22.69 -14.67
CA LEU A 134 11.36 23.34 -13.83
C LEU A 134 11.01 24.74 -14.36
N LYS A 135 9.73 25.08 -14.30
CA LYS A 135 9.14 26.39 -14.56
C LYS A 135 8.82 27.04 -13.23
N PHE A 136 9.76 27.84 -12.72
CA PHE A 136 9.56 28.57 -11.47
C PHE A 136 8.43 29.61 -11.62
N GLY A 137 7.68 29.83 -10.54
CA GLY A 137 6.56 30.78 -10.52
C GLY A 137 5.24 30.23 -11.06
N GLU A 138 5.23 29.05 -11.67
CA GLU A 138 4.02 28.36 -12.13
C GLU A 138 3.84 27.04 -11.37
N PRO A 139 2.61 26.70 -10.92
CA PRO A 139 2.35 25.39 -10.33
C PRO A 139 2.46 24.31 -11.41
N THR A 140 2.80 23.08 -11.01
CA THR A 140 2.65 21.95 -11.92
C THR A 140 1.21 21.74 -12.36
N SER A 141 1.04 21.31 -13.61
CA SER A 141 -0.26 20.86 -14.09
C SER A 141 -0.53 19.44 -13.60
N ARG A 142 -1.82 19.07 -13.57
CA ARG A 142 -2.23 17.67 -13.30
C ARG A 142 -1.60 16.71 -14.30
N SER A 143 -1.72 17.03 -15.59
CA SER A 143 -1.17 16.19 -16.67
C SER A 143 0.35 16.08 -16.61
N GLY A 144 1.05 17.14 -16.21
CA GLY A 144 2.51 17.12 -16.07
C GLY A 144 2.97 16.13 -15.00
N PHE A 145 2.31 16.13 -13.84
CA PHE A 145 2.63 15.13 -12.81
C PHE A 145 2.15 13.72 -13.18
N GLU A 146 0.95 13.58 -13.75
CA GLU A 146 0.44 12.27 -14.18
C GLU A 146 1.35 11.62 -15.22
N SER A 147 1.87 12.38 -16.19
CA SER A 147 2.85 11.87 -17.16
C SER A 147 4.16 11.43 -16.48
N LEU A 148 4.69 12.20 -15.53
CA LEU A 148 5.88 11.79 -14.77
C LEU A 148 5.63 10.51 -13.97
N MET A 149 4.44 10.40 -13.37
CA MET A 149 4.04 9.24 -12.60
C MET A 149 3.88 8.00 -13.48
N ASP A 150 3.27 8.13 -14.66
CA ASP A 150 3.11 7.02 -15.60
C ASP A 150 4.47 6.49 -16.05
N ASP A 151 5.41 7.37 -16.43
CA ASP A 151 6.79 7.00 -16.79
C ASP A 151 7.48 6.18 -15.67
N ILE A 152 7.35 6.63 -14.42
CA ILE A 152 8.00 6.00 -13.26
C ILE A 152 7.31 4.67 -12.89
N VAL A 153 5.99 4.63 -12.94
CA VAL A 153 5.20 3.43 -12.63
C VAL A 153 5.51 2.34 -13.66
N ASP A 154 5.55 2.69 -14.95
CA ASP A 154 5.89 1.76 -16.02
C ASP A 154 7.33 1.27 -15.89
N GLY A 155 8.29 2.18 -15.67
CA GLY A 155 9.71 1.83 -15.49
C GLY A 155 9.97 0.95 -14.26
N SER A 156 9.27 1.19 -13.16
CA SER A 156 9.41 0.39 -11.94
C SER A 156 8.82 -1.02 -12.05
N GLY A 157 7.93 -1.26 -13.02
CA GLY A 157 7.21 -2.53 -13.16
C GLY A 157 6.29 -2.86 -11.97
N VAL A 158 5.94 -1.88 -11.12
CA VAL A 158 5.11 -2.10 -9.91
C VAL A 158 3.71 -2.65 -10.24
N LEU A 159 3.22 -2.42 -11.46
CA LEU A 159 1.95 -2.95 -11.97
C LEU A 159 2.11 -4.27 -12.74
N LYS A 160 3.30 -4.85 -12.83
CA LYS A 160 3.52 -6.11 -13.55
C LYS A 160 2.66 -7.23 -12.95
N GLY A 161 1.77 -7.79 -13.77
CA GLY A 161 0.82 -8.81 -13.34
C GLY A 161 -0.44 -8.29 -12.62
N ARG A 162 -0.67 -6.97 -12.59
CA ARG A 162 -1.88 -6.34 -12.03
C ARG A 162 -2.72 -5.69 -13.13
N ASN A 163 -4.04 -5.78 -13.00
CA ASN A 163 -4.96 -5.06 -13.87
C ASN A 163 -5.24 -3.66 -13.29
N GLY A 164 -5.14 -2.62 -14.13
CA GLY A 164 -5.49 -1.25 -13.75
C GLY A 164 -4.36 -0.25 -13.96
N LYS A 165 -4.55 0.96 -13.44
CA LYS A 165 -3.56 2.04 -13.49
C LYS A 165 -3.52 2.79 -12.17
N PHE A 166 -2.34 3.28 -11.80
CA PHE A 166 -2.25 4.24 -10.70
C PHE A 166 -2.67 5.62 -11.17
N THR A 167 -3.31 6.34 -10.25
CA THR A 167 -3.66 7.75 -10.42
C THR A 167 -3.24 8.51 -9.17
N THR A 168 -3.22 9.83 -9.22
CA THR A 168 -2.96 10.67 -8.03
C THR A 168 -3.92 10.37 -6.87
N HIS A 169 -5.12 9.86 -7.17
CA HIS A 169 -6.10 9.43 -6.16
C HIS A 169 -5.65 8.19 -5.36
N CYS A 170 -4.79 7.35 -5.95
CA CYS A 170 -4.29 6.13 -5.31
C CYS A 170 -3.39 6.42 -4.10
N PHE A 171 -2.65 7.53 -4.09
CA PHE A 171 -1.87 7.95 -2.91
C PHE A 171 -2.79 8.29 -1.74
N ARG A 172 -3.82 9.12 -2.00
CA ARG A 172 -4.79 9.54 -0.99
C ARG A 172 -5.51 8.36 -0.39
N ARG A 173 -6.05 7.48 -1.23
CA ARG A 173 -6.79 6.31 -0.77
C ARG A 173 -5.89 5.31 -0.07
N GLY A 174 -4.72 5.04 -0.65
CA GLY A 174 -3.72 4.15 -0.09
C GLY A 174 -3.25 4.55 1.30
N GLY A 175 -2.94 5.84 1.49
CA GLY A 175 -2.57 6.36 2.80
C GLY A 175 -3.69 6.25 3.83
N ALA A 176 -4.94 6.51 3.41
CA ALA A 176 -6.11 6.39 4.26
C ALA A 176 -6.35 4.93 4.71
N GLN A 177 -6.27 3.98 3.77
CA GLN A 177 -6.41 2.56 4.07
C GLN A 177 -5.24 2.06 4.93
N TYR A 178 -4.00 2.45 4.63
CA TYR A 178 -2.84 2.08 5.44
C TYR A 178 -3.01 2.49 6.90
N ARG A 179 -3.31 3.76 7.18
CA ARG A 179 -3.53 4.20 8.57
C ARG A 179 -4.75 3.57 9.23
N PHE A 180 -5.77 3.17 8.46
CA PHE A 180 -6.98 2.57 9.01
C PHE A 180 -6.85 1.06 9.25
N MET A 181 -6.08 0.33 8.44
CA MET A 181 -6.10 -1.14 8.37
C MET A 181 -4.75 -1.82 8.61
N TRP A 182 -3.63 -1.22 8.20
CA TRP A 182 -2.34 -1.94 8.12
C TRP A 182 -1.17 -1.28 8.86
N ALA A 183 -1.32 -0.03 9.31
CA ALA A 183 -0.27 0.64 10.06
C ALA A 183 -0.06 -0.04 11.42
N PRO A 184 1.18 -0.06 11.97
CA PRO A 184 1.45 -0.61 13.31
C PRO A 184 0.56 0.01 14.40
N ARG A 185 0.17 1.27 14.20
CA ARG A 185 -0.82 1.97 15.01
C ARG A 185 -1.98 2.44 14.15
N LEU A 186 -3.08 1.71 14.23
CA LEU A 186 -4.31 2.01 13.50
C LEU A 186 -4.97 3.30 14.01
N TRP A 187 -5.58 4.03 13.10
CA TRP A 187 -6.31 5.26 13.38
C TRP A 187 -7.79 4.97 13.54
N SER A 188 -8.40 5.58 14.55
CA SER A 188 -9.86 5.60 14.66
C SER A 188 -10.50 6.26 13.43
N LEU A 189 -11.73 5.89 13.12
CA LEU A 189 -12.48 6.55 12.05
C LEU A 189 -12.59 8.06 12.25
N LYS A 190 -12.65 8.55 13.49
CA LYS A 190 -12.64 9.98 13.81
C LYS A 190 -11.33 10.65 13.37
N ALA A 191 -10.19 10.01 13.64
CA ALA A 191 -8.88 10.49 13.21
C ALA A 191 -8.78 10.48 11.68
N VAL A 192 -9.22 9.40 11.01
CA VAL A 192 -9.28 9.33 9.54
C VAL A 192 -10.13 10.48 8.98
N LYS A 193 -11.36 10.67 9.50
CA LYS A 193 -12.26 11.76 9.09
C LYS A 193 -11.61 13.13 9.21
N TRP A 194 -11.00 13.40 10.36
CA TRP A 194 -10.33 14.68 10.61
C TRP A 194 -9.14 14.89 9.69
N TRP A 195 -8.29 13.87 9.53
CA TRP A 195 -7.06 13.97 8.76
C TRP A 195 -7.32 14.18 7.27
N GLY A 196 -8.22 13.41 6.65
CA GLY A 196 -8.54 13.56 5.23
C GLY A 196 -9.49 14.70 4.88
N GLY A 197 -9.85 15.54 5.85
CA GLY A 197 -10.71 16.70 5.67
C GLY A 197 -12.17 16.36 5.36
N TRP A 198 -12.68 15.22 5.84
CA TRP A 198 -14.10 14.88 5.71
C TRP A 198 -14.96 15.79 6.60
N SER A 199 -16.13 16.18 6.11
CA SER A 199 -17.04 17.02 6.90
C SER A 199 -17.69 16.21 8.02
N SER A 200 -18.14 16.88 9.09
CA SER A 200 -18.95 16.22 10.13
C SER A 200 -20.27 15.65 9.59
N LYS A 201 -20.79 16.24 8.49
CA LYS A 201 -22.00 15.83 7.79
C LYS A 201 -21.77 14.66 6.80
N ASP A 202 -20.51 14.34 6.48
CA ASP A 202 -20.20 13.19 5.62
C ASP A 202 -20.59 11.90 6.34
N GLN A 203 -21.49 11.13 5.71
CA GLN A 203 -22.00 9.88 6.25
C GLN A 203 -20.86 8.88 6.45
N VAL A 204 -20.87 8.20 7.60
CA VAL A 204 -19.87 7.17 7.94
C VAL A 204 -19.85 6.08 6.88
N GLY A 205 -21.02 5.66 6.39
CA GLY A 205 -21.14 4.68 5.31
C GLY A 205 -20.34 5.07 4.06
N THR A 206 -20.41 6.32 3.62
CA THR A 206 -19.64 6.80 2.46
C THR A 206 -18.13 6.71 2.66
N ILE A 207 -17.65 6.93 3.89
CA ILE A 207 -16.22 6.83 4.20
C ILE A 207 -15.79 5.37 4.27
N MET A 208 -16.61 4.50 4.86
CA MET A 208 -16.34 3.06 4.88
C MET A 208 -16.32 2.48 3.47
N CYS A 209 -17.30 2.80 2.63
CA CYS A 209 -17.30 2.45 1.21
C CYS A 209 -16.04 2.95 0.50
N TYR A 210 -15.63 4.21 0.76
CA TYR A 210 -14.41 4.75 0.18
C TYR A 210 -13.14 3.97 0.55
N LEU A 211 -13.09 3.42 1.77
CA LEU A 211 -11.97 2.63 2.29
C LEU A 211 -12.02 1.16 1.85
N LEU A 212 -13.22 0.59 1.70
CA LEU A 212 -13.42 -0.86 1.53
C LEU A 212 -13.78 -1.27 0.10
N ASP A 213 -14.59 -0.50 -0.64
CA ASP A 213 -15.17 -0.94 -1.92
C ASP A 213 -14.11 -1.33 -2.96
N GLU A 214 -12.98 -0.61 -2.99
CA GLU A 214 -11.91 -0.93 -3.93
C GLU A 214 -11.15 -2.19 -3.54
N LEU A 215 -11.12 -2.57 -2.26
CA LEU A 215 -10.55 -3.86 -1.84
C LEU A 215 -11.47 -5.00 -2.24
N THR A 216 -12.77 -4.85 -1.97
CA THR A 216 -13.79 -5.85 -2.32
C THR A 216 -13.82 -6.15 -3.82
N ALA A 217 -13.51 -5.17 -4.68
CA ALA A 217 -13.48 -5.34 -6.13
C ALA A 217 -12.37 -6.29 -6.64
N TYR A 218 -11.36 -6.60 -5.82
CA TYR A 218 -10.22 -7.44 -6.21
C TYR A 218 -10.10 -8.74 -5.41
N GLU A 219 -10.96 -8.96 -4.42
CA GLU A 219 -10.95 -10.18 -3.62
C GLU A 219 -11.94 -11.20 -4.20
N GLU A 220 -11.45 -12.40 -4.51
CA GLU A 220 -12.25 -13.52 -5.01
C GLU A 220 -11.86 -14.82 -4.29
N GLY A 221 -12.76 -15.81 -4.28
CA GLY A 221 -12.45 -17.16 -3.79
C GLY A 221 -12.14 -17.22 -2.29
N PHE A 222 -13.17 -17.14 -1.45
CA PHE A 222 -13.07 -17.18 0.02
C PHE A 222 -13.46 -18.52 0.65
N SER A 223 -13.66 -19.57 -0.16
CA SER A 223 -14.21 -20.86 0.31
C SER A 223 -13.35 -21.55 1.38
N ASP A 224 -12.07 -21.20 1.43
CA ASP A 224 -11.01 -21.79 2.23
C ASP A 224 -10.36 -20.76 3.18
N ILE A 225 -11.00 -19.62 3.43
CA ILE A 225 -10.41 -18.52 4.25
C ILE A 225 -10.11 -18.92 5.70
N LEU A 226 -10.78 -19.95 6.23
CA LEU A 226 -10.54 -20.50 7.57
C LEU A 226 -9.70 -21.79 7.55
N MET A 227 -9.20 -22.19 6.38
CA MET A 227 -8.38 -23.39 6.23
C MET A 227 -6.92 -22.99 6.45
N ASP A 228 -6.40 -23.29 7.65
CA ASP A 228 -5.04 -22.91 8.06
C ASP A 228 -3.95 -23.43 7.09
N ASP A 229 -4.20 -24.57 6.44
CA ASP A 229 -3.33 -25.21 5.44
C ASP A 229 -3.39 -24.58 4.04
N GLN A 230 -4.35 -23.68 3.80
CA GLN A 230 -4.58 -22.99 2.52
C GLN A 230 -4.61 -21.45 2.69
N SER A 231 -4.16 -20.97 3.85
CA SER A 231 -4.06 -19.56 4.21
C SER A 231 -2.95 -18.87 3.41
N GLY A 232 -3.26 -18.47 2.16
CA GLY A 232 -2.42 -17.54 1.39
C GLY A 232 -2.69 -16.09 1.81
N ASP A 233 -1.70 -15.20 1.66
CA ASP A 233 -1.79 -13.74 1.91
C ASP A 233 -2.68 -12.98 0.90
N ARG A 234 -3.81 -13.58 0.49
CA ARG A 234 -4.75 -13.05 -0.50
C ARG A 234 -5.29 -11.67 -0.11
N HIS A 235 -5.37 -11.39 1.19
CA HIS A 235 -5.93 -10.17 1.77
C HIS A 235 -4.92 -9.01 1.90
N GLU A 236 -3.63 -9.25 1.67
CA GLU A 236 -2.60 -8.23 1.90
C GLU A 236 -2.24 -7.42 0.64
N SER A 237 -2.88 -7.69 -0.50
CA SER A 237 -2.56 -7.07 -1.79
C SER A 237 -3.62 -6.08 -2.28
N PHE A 238 -3.21 -4.81 -2.37
CA PHE A 238 -4.00 -3.79 -3.07
C PHE A 238 -3.89 -4.00 -4.59
N MET A 239 -5.03 -4.14 -5.27
CA MET A 239 -5.16 -4.53 -6.69
C MET A 239 -4.90 -6.02 -7.00
N GLY A 240 -5.07 -6.91 -6.00
CA GLY A 240 -5.30 -8.35 -6.22
C GLY A 240 -4.14 -9.15 -6.82
N ILE A 241 -3.04 -9.32 -6.09
CA ILE A 241 -2.04 -10.36 -6.37
C ILE A 241 -2.28 -11.56 -5.45
N SER A 242 -2.57 -12.72 -6.05
CA SER A 242 -2.36 -14.03 -5.43
C SER A 242 -0.86 -14.32 -5.43
N ALA A 243 -0.28 -14.60 -4.26
CA ALA A 243 1.10 -15.02 -4.12
C ALA A 243 1.30 -16.40 -4.77
N MET A 244 1.48 -16.45 -6.09
CA MET A 244 2.08 -17.63 -6.71
C MET A 244 3.57 -17.61 -6.39
N SER A 245 4.00 -18.61 -5.61
CA SER A 245 5.36 -18.91 -5.13
C SER A 245 5.75 -18.36 -3.75
N SER A 246 5.13 -18.91 -2.70
CA SER A 246 5.84 -19.04 -1.42
C SER A 246 6.87 -20.17 -1.53
N PRO A 247 8.09 -20.04 -0.98
CA PRO A 247 9.02 -21.15 -0.86
C PRO A 247 8.41 -22.23 0.03
N LEU A 248 8.58 -23.51 -0.36
CA LEU A 248 8.10 -24.68 0.37
C LEU A 248 8.44 -24.56 1.86
N SER A 249 7.41 -24.48 2.69
CA SER A 249 7.54 -24.40 4.13
C SER A 249 7.90 -25.77 4.72
N LYS A 250 8.46 -25.79 5.93
CA LYS A 250 8.65 -27.03 6.67
C LYS A 250 7.31 -27.73 6.98
N GLY A 251 6.23 -26.96 7.08
CA GLY A 251 4.86 -27.48 7.21
C GLY A 251 4.42 -28.26 5.97
N ASP A 252 4.77 -27.77 4.78
CA ASP A 252 4.41 -28.40 3.50
C ASP A 252 5.09 -29.78 3.36
N LEU A 253 6.34 -29.89 3.85
CA LEU A 253 7.08 -31.15 3.92
C LEU A 253 6.46 -32.14 4.90
N LEU A 254 6.00 -31.67 6.07
CA LEU A 254 5.31 -32.51 7.06
C LEU A 254 3.93 -32.97 6.55
N LEU A 255 3.22 -32.11 5.82
CA LEU A 255 1.95 -32.42 5.19
C LEU A 255 2.12 -33.46 4.07
N LEU A 256 3.20 -33.34 3.28
CA LEU A 256 3.57 -34.33 2.27
C LEU A 256 3.91 -35.68 2.93
N GLU A 257 4.69 -35.68 4.02
CA GLU A 257 5.02 -36.87 4.78
C GLU A 257 3.76 -37.57 5.32
N ALA A 258 2.86 -36.82 5.96
CA ALA A 258 1.60 -37.34 6.47
C ALA A 258 0.73 -37.95 5.36
N ASN A 259 0.63 -37.28 4.21
CA ASN A 259 -0.14 -37.77 3.06
C ASN A 259 0.46 -39.05 2.45
N ILE A 260 1.78 -39.15 2.37
CA ILE A 260 2.46 -40.37 1.88
C ILE A 260 2.20 -41.53 2.84
N VAL A 261 2.36 -41.31 4.14
CA VAL A 261 2.12 -42.35 5.17
C VAL A 261 0.67 -42.83 5.14
N GLN A 262 -0.30 -41.89 5.05
CA GLN A 262 -1.72 -42.24 5.01
C GLN A 262 -2.10 -43.03 3.75
N ARG A 263 -1.56 -42.66 2.57
CA ARG A 263 -1.81 -43.42 1.33
C ARG A 263 -1.17 -44.81 1.36
N LEU A 264 0.04 -44.94 1.91
CA LEU A 264 0.69 -46.25 2.07
C LEU A 264 -0.09 -47.15 3.02
N GLN A 265 -0.63 -46.61 4.12
CA GLN A 265 -1.50 -47.35 5.03
C GLN A 265 -2.79 -47.81 4.36
N GLN A 266 -3.43 -46.96 3.54
CA GLN A 266 -4.62 -47.35 2.77
C GLN A 266 -4.33 -48.46 1.75
N ILE A 267 -3.20 -48.39 1.06
CA ILE A 267 -2.77 -49.45 0.13
C ILE A 267 -2.52 -50.76 0.88
N PHE A 268 -1.88 -50.70 2.05
CA PHE A 268 -1.59 -51.89 2.87
C PHE A 268 -2.87 -52.54 3.43
N LEU A 269 -3.85 -51.73 3.84
CA LEU A 269 -5.14 -52.22 4.30
C LEU A 269 -6.00 -52.80 3.15
N ALA A 270 -5.92 -52.21 1.96
CA ALA A 270 -6.62 -52.70 0.77
C ALA A 270 -6.01 -53.98 0.16
N SER A 271 -4.80 -54.36 0.58
CA SER A 271 -4.08 -55.54 0.08
C SER A 271 -4.09 -56.73 1.05
N GLN A 272 -4.86 -56.67 2.14
CA GLN A 272 -5.08 -57.84 3.00
C GLN A 272 -6.04 -58.84 2.34
N PRO A 273 -5.67 -60.14 2.20
CA PRO A 273 -6.56 -61.14 1.64
C PRO A 273 -7.72 -61.43 2.60
N LEU A 274 -8.94 -61.49 2.05
CA LEU A 274 -10.13 -61.95 2.76
C LEU A 274 -9.86 -63.34 3.37
N ALA A 275 -10.02 -63.46 4.69
CA ALA A 275 -9.82 -64.70 5.41
C ALA A 275 -10.74 -65.82 4.86
N PRO A 276 -10.26 -67.08 4.76
CA PRO A 276 -11.06 -68.17 4.20
C PRO A 276 -12.24 -68.51 5.12
N VAL A 277 -13.44 -68.56 4.54
CA VAL A 277 -14.68 -69.02 5.17
C VAL A 277 -14.51 -70.48 5.59
N GLN A 278 -14.52 -70.75 6.90
CA GLN A 278 -14.58 -72.12 7.42
C GLN A 278 -15.99 -72.69 7.22
N VAL A 279 -16.12 -73.69 6.35
CA VAL A 279 -17.32 -74.51 6.21
C VAL A 279 -17.38 -75.48 7.40
N LEU A 280 -18.29 -75.22 8.34
CA LEU A 280 -18.61 -76.13 9.44
C LEU A 280 -19.47 -77.29 8.90
N VAL A 281 -18.86 -78.48 8.82
CA VAL A 281 -19.56 -79.75 8.58
C VAL A 281 -20.15 -80.21 9.92
N ALA A 282 -21.48 -80.25 10.02
CA ALA A 282 -22.19 -80.74 11.20
C ALA A 282 -22.23 -82.29 11.22
N PRO A 283 -21.96 -82.96 12.36
CA PRO A 283 -22.24 -84.38 12.51
C PRO A 283 -23.69 -84.61 12.99
N ASN A 284 -24.32 -85.60 12.37
CA ASN A 284 -25.58 -86.20 12.79
C ASN A 284 -25.54 -86.69 14.24
N THR A 285 -26.59 -86.38 15.03
CA THR A 285 -27.32 -87.40 15.82
C THR A 285 -28.61 -86.84 16.42
N CYS A 286 -29.66 -87.65 16.29
CA CYS A 286 -31.02 -87.49 16.81
C CYS A 286 -31.08 -87.91 18.29
N VAL A 287 -32.01 -87.35 19.10
CA VAL A 287 -33.00 -88.06 19.95
C VAL A 287 -33.71 -87.07 20.91
N LEU A 288 -35.03 -87.28 21.01
CA LEU A 288 -36.05 -86.66 21.85
C LEU A 288 -35.88 -86.85 23.37
N CYS A 289 -36.45 -85.91 24.15
CA CYS A 289 -37.15 -86.00 25.46
C CYS A 289 -37.32 -84.53 25.92
N TYR A 290 -38.47 -83.92 26.22
CA TYR A 290 -39.82 -84.31 26.63
C TYR A 290 -40.88 -83.51 25.86
#